data_AF-A0A2M7UQ40-F1
#
_entry.id   AF-A0A2M7UQ40-F1
#
_cell.length_a   1.000
_cell.length_b   1.000
_cell.length_c   1.000
_cell.angle_alpha   90.00
_cell.angle_beta   90.00
_cell.angle_gamma   90.00
#
_symmetry.space_group_name_H-M   'P 1'
#
loop_
_entity.id
_entity.type
_entity.pdbx_description
1 polymer ?
#
loop_
_entity_poly.entity_id
_entity_poly.type
_entity_poly.pdbx_seq_one_letter_code
_entity_poly.pdbx_strand_id
1 'polypeptide(L)'
;MFSPTAYAESQSIIEAAQNYQVLEIINRGLAYAIIVAGFLSVVFIFMGGISFILSGGAEDKIKSAVSTIRYAIIGLIITILSTVIVGTVGKAMGLDIIKYINLGDIINTIKSITTESSTTSSPESLQ
;
A
#
# COMPACT_ATOMS: atom_id res chain seq x y z
N MET A 1 6.21 38.60 26.34
CA MET A 1 7.08 37.53 25.81
C MET A 1 6.18 36.53 25.11
N PHE A 2 6.13 36.57 23.78
CA PHE A 2 5.40 35.61 22.96
C PHE A 2 6.30 34.37 22.77
N SER A 3 5.87 33.20 23.25
CA SER A 3 6.61 31.96 23.09
C SER A 3 6.29 31.31 21.73
N PRO A 4 7.27 30.82 20.96
CA PRO A 4 7.10 30.47 19.54
C PRO A 4 6.55 29.05 19.31
N THR A 5 5.95 28.41 20.31
CA THR A 5 5.66 26.97 20.26
C THR A 5 4.30 26.60 19.65
N ALA A 6 3.48 27.60 19.28
CA ALA A 6 2.15 27.37 18.68
C ALA A 6 2.17 26.93 17.20
N TYR A 7 3.34 26.70 16.60
CA TYR A 7 3.49 26.33 15.18
C TYR A 7 3.98 24.90 14.95
N ALA A 8 4.35 24.16 16.00
CA ALA A 8 4.92 22.81 15.86
C ALA A 8 3.85 21.71 15.72
N GLU A 9 2.59 22.01 16.05
CA GLU A 9 1.50 21.02 16.12
C GLU A 9 0.62 20.98 14.86
N SER A 10 0.62 22.05 14.05
CA SER A 10 -0.13 22.07 12.77
C SER A 10 0.59 21.32 11.65
N GLN A 11 1.89 21.05 11.78
CA GLN A 11 2.67 20.36 10.75
C GLN A 11 2.37 18.86 10.72
N SER A 12 2.16 18.21 11.87
CA SER A 12 1.92 16.75 11.93
C SER A 12 0.56 16.31 11.38
N ILE A 13 -0.48 17.13 11.53
CA ILE A 13 -1.83 16.85 11.02
C ILE A 13 -1.92 17.13 9.51
N ILE A 14 -1.21 18.16 9.00
CA ILE A 14 -1.16 18.49 7.57
C ILE A 14 -0.24 17.50 6.82
N GLU A 15 0.84 17.05 7.44
CA GLU A 15 1.80 16.09 6.88
C GLU A 15 1.26 14.64 6.90
N ALA A 16 0.39 14.28 7.83
CA ALA A 16 -0.43 13.06 7.74
C ALA A 16 -1.61 13.21 6.75
N ALA A 17 -2.31 14.34 6.69
CA ALA A 17 -3.42 14.50 5.74
C ALA A 17 -2.97 14.52 4.26
N GLN A 18 -1.78 15.06 3.96
CA GLN A 18 -1.22 15.11 2.60
C GLN A 18 -0.71 13.74 2.12
N ASN A 19 -0.08 12.96 2.99
CA ASN A 19 0.59 11.72 2.62
C ASN A 19 -0.34 10.51 2.52
N TYR A 20 -1.46 10.50 3.24
CA TYR A 20 -2.39 9.37 3.21
C TYR A 20 -3.31 9.39 1.97
N GLN A 21 -3.72 10.56 1.49
CA GLN A 21 -4.57 10.67 0.30
C GLN A 21 -3.86 10.18 -0.97
N VAL A 22 -2.58 10.52 -1.12
CA VAL A 22 -1.77 10.07 -2.26
C VAL A 22 -1.52 8.57 -2.20
N LEU A 23 -1.30 8.00 -1.01
CA LEU A 23 -1.13 6.56 -0.88
C LEU A 23 -2.39 5.75 -1.09
N GLU A 24 -3.52 6.27 -0.64
CA GLU A 24 -4.81 5.64 -0.90
C GLU A 24 -5.12 5.62 -2.40
N ILE A 25 -4.84 6.72 -3.12
CA ILE A 25 -5.01 6.77 -4.58
C ILE A 25 -4.09 5.77 -5.29
N ILE A 26 -2.82 5.67 -4.85
CA ILE A 26 -1.83 4.75 -5.46
C ILE A 26 -2.20 3.31 -5.15
N ASN A 27 -2.53 2.97 -3.91
CA ASN A 27 -2.86 1.60 -3.53
C ASN A 27 -4.15 1.13 -4.22
N ARG A 28 -5.17 1.99 -4.27
CA ARG A 28 -6.43 1.70 -4.96
C ARG A 28 -6.20 1.59 -6.48
N GLY A 29 -5.40 2.48 -7.07
CA GLY A 29 -5.02 2.42 -8.47
C GLY A 29 -4.23 1.16 -8.82
N LEU A 30 -3.28 0.77 -7.97
CA LEU A 30 -2.49 -0.45 -8.11
C LEU A 30 -3.37 -1.70 -8.02
N ALA A 31 -4.31 -1.75 -7.06
CA ALA A 31 -5.25 -2.85 -6.93
C ALA A 31 -6.10 -3.02 -8.21
N TYR A 32 -6.65 -1.94 -8.76
CA TYR A 32 -7.36 -1.99 -10.03
C TYR A 32 -6.46 -2.41 -11.19
N ALA A 33 -5.24 -1.86 -11.27
CA ALA A 33 -4.28 -2.19 -12.32
C ALA A 33 -3.91 -3.69 -12.32
N ILE A 34 -3.67 -4.28 -11.15
CA ILE A 34 -3.35 -5.71 -11.00
C ILE A 34 -4.55 -6.57 -11.45
N ILE A 35 -5.77 -6.22 -11.03
CA ILE A 35 -6.98 -6.97 -11.42
C ILE A 35 -7.15 -6.94 -12.93
N VAL A 36 -7.03 -5.76 -13.55
CA VAL A 36 -7.17 -5.60 -15.01
C VAL A 36 -6.03 -6.31 -15.74
N ALA A 37 -4.78 -6.14 -15.33
CA ALA A 37 -3.62 -6.78 -15.94
C ALA A 37 -3.69 -8.31 -15.83
N GLY A 38 -4.07 -8.83 -14.66
CA GLY A 38 -4.27 -10.26 -14.44
C GLY A 38 -5.37 -10.82 -15.35
N PHE A 39 -6.52 -10.14 -15.44
CA PHE A 39 -7.60 -10.54 -16.32
C PHE A 39 -7.19 -10.53 -17.80
N LEU A 40 -6.57 -9.45 -18.28
CA LEU A 40 -6.06 -9.35 -19.64
C LEU A 40 -5.05 -10.47 -19.94
N SER A 41 -4.14 -10.75 -19.02
CA SER A 41 -3.12 -11.77 -19.20
C SER A 41 -3.73 -13.15 -19.39
N VAL A 42 -4.76 -13.49 -18.61
CA VAL A 42 -5.51 -14.74 -18.76
C VAL A 42 -6.18 -14.81 -20.14
N VAL A 43 -6.84 -13.73 -20.57
CA VAL A 43 -7.48 -13.65 -21.89
C VAL A 43 -6.47 -13.88 -23.03
N PHE A 44 -5.30 -13.25 -22.97
CA PHE A 44 -4.26 -13.42 -23.99
C PHE A 44 -3.67 -14.84 -24.01
N ILE A 45 -3.53 -15.49 -22.86
CA ILE A 45 -3.12 -16.90 -22.78
C ILE A 45 -4.17 -17.78 -23.48
N PHE A 46 -5.46 -17.57 -23.23
CA PHE A 46 -6.52 -18.32 -23.90
C PHE A 46 -6.54 -18.08 -25.41
N MET A 47 -6.41 -16.84 -25.87
CA MET A 47 -6.33 -16.50 -27.30
C MET A 47 -5.14 -17.18 -27.97
N GLY A 48 -3.96 -17.15 -27.34
CA GLY A 48 -2.78 -17.86 -27.82
C GLY A 48 -2.96 -19.37 -27.82
N GLY A 49 -3.61 -19.93 -26.80
CA GLY A 49 -3.90 -21.36 -26.70
C GLY A 49 -4.88 -21.85 -27.77
N ILE A 50 -5.97 -21.12 -28.02
CA ILE A 50 -6.92 -21.45 -29.10
C ILE A 50 -6.21 -21.35 -30.45
N SER A 51 -5.41 -20.30 -30.68
CA SER A 51 -4.62 -20.17 -31.90
C SER A 51 -3.61 -21.30 -32.07
N PHE A 52 -3.02 -21.81 -30.99
CA PHE A 52 -2.09 -22.95 -31.02
C PHE A 52 -2.82 -24.23 -31.45
N ILE A 53 -3.99 -24.51 -30.87
CA ILE A 53 -4.81 -25.68 -31.22
C ILE A 53 -5.28 -25.59 -32.69
N LEU A 54 -5.70 -24.40 -33.14
CA LEU A 54 -6.17 -24.17 -34.52
C LEU A 54 -5.03 -24.15 -35.55
N SER A 55 -3.76 -24.11 -35.11
CA SER A 55 -2.61 -24.05 -36.02
C SER A 55 -2.45 -25.29 -36.90
N GLY A 56 -3.07 -26.42 -36.53
CA GLY A 56 -3.16 -27.61 -37.39
C GLY A 56 -1.82 -28.19 -37.86
N GLY A 57 -0.72 -27.91 -37.15
CA GLY A 57 0.63 -28.36 -37.51
C GLY A 57 1.45 -27.37 -38.36
N ALA A 58 0.88 -26.24 -38.79
CA ALA A 58 1.62 -25.23 -39.55
C ALA A 58 2.63 -24.51 -38.64
N GLU A 59 3.93 -24.72 -38.87
CA GLU A 59 5.01 -24.18 -38.03
C GLU A 59 4.91 -22.66 -37.82
N ASP A 60 4.57 -21.90 -38.86
CA ASP A 60 4.43 -20.44 -38.77
C ASP A 60 3.33 -20.01 -37.79
N LYS A 61 2.20 -20.72 -37.80
CA LYS A 61 1.06 -20.44 -36.91
C LYS A 61 1.36 -20.87 -35.49
N ILE A 62 2.02 -22.01 -35.32
CA ILE A 62 2.49 -22.49 -34.02
C ILE A 62 3.44 -21.48 -33.40
N LYS A 63 4.43 -20.99 -34.17
CA LYS A 63 5.41 -20.02 -33.69
C LYS A 63 4.74 -18.71 -33.24
N SER A 64 3.75 -18.24 -33.99
CA SER A 64 2.97 -17.03 -33.65
C SER A 64 2.08 -17.23 -32.42
N ALA A 65 1.46 -18.39 -32.27
CA ALA A 65 0.66 -18.71 -31.09
C ALA A 65 1.55 -18.81 -29.82
N VAL A 66 2.70 -19.47 -29.93
CA VAL A 66 3.66 -19.60 -28.83
C VAL A 66 4.25 -18.24 -28.45
N SER A 67 4.59 -17.37 -29.41
CA SER A 67 5.08 -16.03 -29.07
C SER A 67 4.03 -15.22 -28.32
N THR A 68 2.76 -15.30 -28.74
CA THR A 68 1.62 -14.66 -28.05
C THR A 68 1.51 -15.12 -26.59
N ILE A 69 1.56 -16.43 -26.34
CA ILE A 69 1.53 -16.99 -24.98
C ILE A 69 2.73 -16.51 -24.17
N ARG A 70 3.94 -16.51 -24.77
CA ARG A 70 5.16 -16.05 -24.10
C ARG A 70 5.04 -14.58 -23.68
N TYR A 71 4.54 -13.70 -24.55
CA TYR A 71 4.35 -12.30 -24.21
C TYR A 71 3.31 -12.11 -23.10
N ALA A 72 2.22 -12.89 -23.10
CA ALA A 72 1.24 -12.86 -22.02
C ALA A 72 1.87 -13.26 -20.67
N ILE A 73 2.66 -14.34 -20.64
CA ILE A 73 3.37 -14.78 -19.43
C ILE A 73 4.37 -13.71 -18.96
N ILE A 74 5.13 -13.11 -19.87
CA ILE A 74 6.08 -12.04 -19.53
C ILE A 74 5.34 -10.84 -18.92
N GLY A 75 4.19 -10.44 -19.48
CA GLY A 75 3.35 -9.38 -18.93
C GLY A 75 2.84 -9.69 -17.53
N LEU A 76 2.44 -10.93 -17.27
CA LEU A 76 2.03 -11.38 -15.92
C LEU A 76 3.20 -11.27 -14.92
N ILE A 77 4.38 -11.75 -15.31
CA ILE A 77 5.58 -11.69 -14.47
C ILE A 77 5.92 -10.23 -14.14
N ILE A 78 5.93 -9.34 -15.15
CA ILE A 78 6.20 -7.92 -14.96
C ILE A 78 5.18 -7.29 -14.00
N THR A 79 3.90 -7.66 -14.09
CA THR A 79 2.85 -7.18 -13.19
C THR A 79 3.14 -7.56 -11.74
N ILE A 80 3.56 -8.81 -11.49
CA ILE A 80 3.92 -9.29 -10.15
C ILE A 80 5.18 -8.56 -9.63
N LEU A 81 6.19 -8.36 -10.47
CA LEU A 81 7.40 -7.63 -10.09
C LEU A 81 7.12 -6.15 -9.81
N SER A 82 6.18 -5.55 -10.55
CA SER A 82 5.78 -4.15 -10.39
C SER A 82 5.25 -3.87 -8.99
N THR A 83 4.52 -4.81 -8.36
CA THR A 83 3.98 -4.60 -7.01
C THR A 83 5.09 -4.39 -5.98
N VAL A 84 6.21 -5.09 -6.12
CA VAL A 84 7.39 -4.97 -5.23
C VAL A 84 8.06 -3.61 -5.43
N ILE A 85 8.23 -3.19 -6.69
CA ILE A 85 8.86 -1.91 -7.03
C ILE A 85 7.99 -0.75 -6.53
N VAL A 86 6.69 -0.76 -6.82
CA VAL A 86 5.75 0.28 -6.38
C VAL A 86 5.69 0.33 -4.84
N GLY A 87 5.67 -0.82 -4.17
CA GLY A 87 5.73 -0.87 -2.71
C GLY A 87 7.06 -0.35 -2.14
N THR A 88 8.17 -0.56 -2.83
CA THR A 88 9.50 -0.05 -2.42
C THR A 88 9.63 1.45 -2.66
N VAL A 89 9.14 1.94 -3.80
CA VAL A 89 9.10 3.39 -4.11
C VAL A 89 8.17 4.11 -3.14
N GLY A 90 7.01 3.54 -2.81
CA GLY A 90 6.13 4.11 -1.78
C GLY A 90 6.82 4.25 -0.43
N LYS A 91 7.61 3.24 -0.02
CA LYS A 91 8.43 3.32 1.21
C LYS A 91 9.55 4.37 1.10
N ALA A 92 10.24 4.42 -0.04
CA ALA A 92 11.34 5.37 -0.28
C ALA A 92 10.88 6.85 -0.33
N MET A 93 9.61 7.09 -0.69
CA MET A 93 8.96 8.40 -0.66
C MET A 93 8.54 8.83 0.76
N GLY A 94 8.92 8.08 1.81
CA GLY A 94 8.70 8.46 3.21
C GLY A 94 7.41 7.90 3.84
N LEU A 95 6.81 6.85 3.26
CA LEU A 95 5.58 6.27 3.80
C LEU A 95 5.86 4.93 4.49
N ASP A 96 5.96 5.00 5.82
CA ASP A 96 6.09 3.86 6.72
C ASP A 96 4.74 3.12 6.87
N ILE A 97 4.40 2.31 5.88
CA ILE A 97 3.19 1.45 5.88
C ILE A 97 3.17 0.46 7.07
N ILE A 98 4.27 0.30 7.81
CA ILE A 98 4.48 -0.74 8.85
C ILE A 98 4.75 -0.14 10.25
N LYS A 99 4.43 1.14 10.51
CA LYS A 99 4.67 1.79 11.83
C LYS A 99 3.40 2.21 12.59
N TYR A 100 2.29 1.49 12.42
CA TYR A 100 1.02 1.77 13.12
C TYR A 100 0.65 0.76 14.21
N ILE A 101 1.60 -0.05 14.70
CA ILE A 101 1.35 -1.02 15.77
C ILE A 101 2.32 -0.82 16.94
N ASN A 102 2.54 0.43 17.39
CA ASN A 102 3.24 0.69 18.64
C ASN A 102 2.25 0.76 19.81
N LEU A 103 1.99 -0.40 20.44
CA LEU A 103 1.23 -0.51 21.68
C LEU A 103 1.81 0.34 22.84
N GLY A 104 3.07 0.78 22.72
CA GLY A 104 3.75 1.59 23.72
C GLY A 104 3.09 2.95 23.98
N ASP A 105 2.58 3.63 22.95
CA ASP A 105 1.97 4.95 23.11
C ASP A 105 0.63 4.88 23.85
N ILE A 106 -0.09 3.78 23.64
CA ILE A 106 -1.37 3.47 24.30
C ILE A 106 -1.16 3.20 25.81
N ILE A 107 -0.13 2.45 26.17
CA ILE A 107 0.17 2.12 27.58
C ILE A 107 0.66 3.37 28.34
N ASN A 108 1.41 4.25 27.69
CA ASN A 108 1.84 5.52 28.29
C ASN A 108 0.65 6.44 28.58
N THR A 109 -0.35 6.46 27.71
CA THR A 109 -1.60 7.23 27.90
C THR A 109 -2.45 6.68 29.04
N ILE A 110 -2.55 5.35 29.18
CA ILE A 110 -3.26 4.73 30.31
C ILE A 110 -2.52 5.00 31.63
N LYS A 111 -1.19 4.97 31.60
CA LYS A 111 -0.36 5.22 32.79
C LYS A 111 -0.42 6.67 33.23
N SER A 112 -0.48 7.64 32.32
CA SER A 112 -0.68 9.04 32.68
C SER A 112 -2.08 9.29 33.26
N ILE A 113 -3.14 8.72 32.66
CA ILE A 113 -4.51 8.84 33.19
C ILE A 113 -4.63 8.20 34.58
N THR A 114 -3.99 7.05 34.80
CA THR A 114 -3.99 6.34 36.10
C THR A 114 -3.10 7.04 37.13
N THR A 115 -2.04 7.72 36.71
CA THR A 115 -1.14 8.47 37.60
C THR A 115 -1.71 9.85 37.94
N GLU A 116 -2.44 10.50 37.03
CA GLU A 116 -3.16 11.76 37.31
C GLU A 116 -4.42 11.54 38.16
N SER A 117 -5.11 10.40 38.01
CA SER A 117 -6.28 10.09 38.84
C SER A 117 -5.96 9.67 40.28
N SER A 118 -4.68 9.48 40.65
CA SER A 118 -4.28 9.17 42.03
C SER A 118 -3.77 10.37 42.86
N THR A 119 -3.70 11.58 42.30
CA THR A 119 -3.22 12.78 43.02
C THR A 119 -4.27 13.87 43.29
N THR A 120 -5.52 13.70 42.86
CA THR A 120 -6.60 14.71 43.09
C THR A 120 -7.54 14.38 44.28
N SER A 121 -7.22 13.39 45.11
CA SER A 121 -7.90 13.21 46.40
C SER A 121 -6.98 13.51 47.58
N SER A 122 -6.37 14.70 47.58
CA SER A 122 -6.05 15.38 48.84
C SER A 122 -7.27 16.18 49.25
N PRO A 123 -8.04 15.77 50.27
CA PRO A 123 -8.99 16.66 50.91
C PRO A 123 -8.21 17.72 51.69
N GLU A 124 -8.01 18.87 51.07
CA GLU A 124 -7.82 20.10 51.84
C GLU A 124 -9.20 20.53 52.36
N SER A 125 -9.58 20.03 53.54
CA SER A 125 -10.61 20.65 54.35
C SER A 125 -10.46 20.26 55.83
N LEU A 126 -10.03 21.26 56.61
CA LEU A 126 -10.48 21.58 57.98
C LEU A 126 -9.88 20.78 59.16
N GLN A 127 -9.15 21.56 59.98
CA GLN A 127 -8.75 21.38 61.40
C GLN A 127 -7.41 20.69 61.68
#